data_AF-A0A9P9FJA7-F1
#
_entry.id   AF-A0A9P9FJA7-F1
#
_cell.length_a   1.000
_cell.length_b   1.000
_cell.length_c   1.000
_cell.angle_alpha   90.00
_cell.angle_beta   90.00
_cell.angle_gamma   90.00
#
_symmetry.space_group_name_H-M   'P 1'
#
loop_
_entity.id
_entity.type
_entity.pdbx_description
1 polymer ?
#
loop_
_entity_poly.entity_id
_entity_poly.type
_entity_poly.pdbx_seq_one_letter_code
_entity_poly.pdbx_strand_id
1 'polypeptide(L)'
;MSPPAKKRRTTRSSARQAQQEQEQHQEQEQPVQEVPTEVVETQDLPEKIEAPPNEPTIEPPAEPPVEPPAEPMAEPPAESMIVEPTVEKQSDTPNSDADPAAKAKDRMARFKALQARAKTSSQKNLKEATLESQRLATDPNQLTALHRKQAIASHKLLKADVEDAGGDFERKRAWDWTIDESEKWDKRVKKKGAARDNNAFQDYTQESNKIYKRQLRNINPDMDKYEKDKMAAVEKAAASGGLDIVETEDGELIAVDKDGSFYSTADSTTFAQNKPDKAAVDRLVEDLRRAEDQRLKKRKERMAQNGDDGDVTYINEKNKQFNQKLSRFYNKYTAEIRDSFERGTMI
;
A
#
# COMPACT_ATOMS: atom_id res chain seq x y z
N MET A 1 -31.03 29.33 -21.22
CA MET A 1 -31.50 29.24 -19.82
C MET A 1 -32.79 28.43 -19.83
N SER A 2 -32.74 27.16 -19.39
CA SER A 2 -33.90 26.27 -19.27
C SER A 2 -34.23 26.04 -17.79
N PRO A 3 -35.51 25.96 -17.39
CA PRO A 3 -35.88 25.82 -15.98
C PRO A 3 -35.78 24.37 -15.47
N PRO A 4 -35.55 24.16 -14.16
CA PRO A 4 -35.25 22.83 -13.61
C PRO A 4 -36.51 21.98 -13.32
N ALA A 5 -36.36 20.67 -13.54
CA ALA A 5 -37.40 19.65 -13.38
C ALA A 5 -37.79 19.38 -11.91
N LYS A 6 -39.10 19.23 -11.66
CA LYS A 6 -39.71 18.96 -10.36
C LYS A 6 -39.47 17.50 -9.92
N LYS A 7 -38.95 17.30 -8.70
CA LYS A 7 -38.83 16.00 -8.03
C LYS A 7 -40.21 15.48 -7.61
N ARG A 8 -40.58 14.25 -8.00
CA ARG A 8 -41.83 13.57 -7.59
C ARG A 8 -41.66 12.96 -6.19
N ARG A 9 -42.64 13.21 -5.33
CA ARG A 9 -42.78 12.70 -3.96
C ARG A 9 -43.50 11.34 -4.00
N THR A 10 -42.84 10.27 -3.58
CA THR A 10 -43.45 8.95 -3.40
C THR A 10 -44.28 8.93 -2.11
N THR A 11 -45.53 8.47 -2.21
CA THR A 11 -46.50 8.41 -1.10
C THR A 11 -46.44 7.06 -0.40
N ARG A 12 -46.65 7.07 0.92
CA ARG A 12 -46.66 5.94 1.89
C ARG A 12 -47.60 4.75 1.57
N SER A 13 -48.30 4.74 0.45
CA SER A 13 -49.26 3.69 0.07
C SER A 13 -48.59 2.40 -0.40
N SER A 14 -47.37 2.46 -0.96
CA SER A 14 -46.66 1.25 -1.44
C SER A 14 -46.07 0.39 -0.32
N ALA A 15 -45.84 0.97 0.87
CA ALA A 15 -45.25 0.25 2.00
C ALA A 15 -46.24 -0.71 2.69
N ARG A 16 -47.55 -0.47 2.56
CA ARG A 16 -48.59 -1.30 3.20
C ARG A 16 -48.95 -2.54 2.37
N GLN A 17 -48.72 -2.48 1.06
CA GLN A 17 -48.92 -3.62 0.15
C GLN A 17 -47.81 -4.66 0.29
N ALA A 18 -46.57 -4.23 0.54
CA ALA A 18 -45.43 -5.14 0.75
C ALA A 18 -45.48 -5.92 2.09
N GLN A 19 -46.24 -5.45 3.08
CA GLN A 19 -46.39 -6.15 4.36
C GLN A 19 -47.43 -7.26 4.32
N GLN A 20 -48.45 -7.17 3.46
CA GLN A 20 -49.48 -8.22 3.33
C GLN A 20 -49.00 -9.46 2.55
N GLU A 21 -48.00 -9.33 1.67
CA GLU A 21 -47.43 -10.46 0.93
C GLU A 21 -46.43 -11.28 1.77
N GLN A 22 -45.90 -10.74 2.87
CA GLN A 22 -44.98 -11.46 3.77
C GLN A 22 -45.69 -12.35 4.80
N GLU A 23 -46.95 -12.09 5.13
CA GLU A 23 -47.71 -12.92 6.09
C GLU A 23 -48.31 -14.19 5.45
N GLN A 24 -48.45 -14.26 4.11
CA GLN A 24 -49.01 -15.45 3.44
C GLN A 24 -48.00 -16.57 3.16
N HIS A 25 -46.69 -16.34 3.34
CA HIS A 25 -45.66 -17.36 3.12
C HIS A 25 -45.24 -18.12 4.39
N GLN A 26 -45.87 -17.88 5.54
CA GLN A 26 -45.50 -18.48 6.82
C GLN A 26 -46.41 -19.63 7.31
N GLU A 27 -47.44 -20.01 6.55
CA GLU A 27 -48.29 -21.16 6.85
C GLU A 27 -48.24 -22.20 5.74
N GLN A 28 -47.20 -23.04 5.74
CA GLN A 28 -47.22 -24.39 5.17
C GLN A 28 -45.95 -25.16 5.56
N GLU A 29 -45.90 -25.65 6.79
CA GLU A 29 -45.01 -26.74 7.20
C GLU A 29 -45.86 -27.90 7.73
N GLN A 30 -45.68 -29.09 7.17
CA GLN A 30 -46.01 -30.38 7.79
C GLN A 30 -45.02 -31.47 7.32
N PRO A 31 -44.80 -32.54 8.12
CA PRO A 31 -43.49 -33.16 8.32
C PRO A 31 -43.33 -34.51 7.62
N VAL A 32 -42.09 -34.91 7.29
CA VAL A 32 -41.79 -36.28 6.82
C VAL A 32 -40.50 -36.84 7.45
N GLN A 33 -40.75 -37.74 8.40
CA GLN A 33 -40.14 -39.05 8.71
C GLN A 33 -38.66 -39.36 8.42
N GLU A 34 -38.00 -39.83 9.48
CA GLU A 34 -36.69 -40.49 9.55
C GLU A 34 -36.74 -41.97 9.12
N VAL A 35 -35.71 -42.46 8.42
CA VAL A 35 -35.26 -43.87 8.41
C VAL A 35 -33.72 -43.92 8.24
N PRO A 36 -32.99 -44.81 8.94
CA PRO A 36 -31.52 -44.79 9.04
C PRO A 36 -30.83 -45.76 8.05
N THR A 37 -29.48 -45.80 8.10
CA THR A 37 -28.46 -46.76 7.55
C THR A 37 -27.40 -46.03 6.70
N GLU A 38 -26.11 -46.35 6.66
CA GLU A 38 -25.23 -47.32 7.32
C GLU A 38 -23.78 -46.83 7.15
N VAL A 39 -22.89 -47.38 7.97
CA VAL A 39 -21.46 -47.09 8.10
C VAL A 39 -20.66 -47.70 6.94
N VAL A 40 -19.68 -46.97 6.38
CA VAL A 40 -18.45 -47.59 5.87
C VAL A 40 -17.24 -46.79 6.33
N GLU A 41 -16.58 -47.38 7.30
CA GLU A 41 -15.25 -47.09 7.83
C GLU A 41 -14.19 -47.71 6.91
N THR A 42 -13.15 -46.94 6.56
CA THR A 42 -11.85 -47.50 6.16
C THR A 42 -10.74 -46.64 6.75
N GLN A 43 -10.20 -47.13 7.87
CA GLN A 43 -8.82 -46.99 8.33
C GLN A 43 -7.96 -47.92 7.41
N ASP A 44 -6.67 -47.82 7.13
CA ASP A 44 -5.54 -47.34 7.92
C ASP A 44 -4.22 -47.43 7.08
N LEU A 45 -3.31 -46.46 7.31
CA LEU A 45 -1.86 -46.60 7.55
C LEU A 45 -0.80 -46.91 6.44
N PRO A 46 0.51 -46.61 6.71
CA PRO A 46 1.38 -45.80 5.84
C PRO A 46 2.66 -46.51 5.40
N GLU A 47 3.39 -45.91 4.46
CA GLU A 47 4.77 -46.30 4.17
C GLU A 47 5.73 -45.11 4.06
N LYS A 48 7.00 -45.43 4.23
CA LYS A 48 8.02 -44.76 5.02
C LYS A 48 9.11 -44.18 4.12
N ILE A 49 9.53 -42.95 4.42
CA ILE A 49 10.88 -42.36 4.39
C ILE A 49 11.86 -42.87 3.30
N GLU A 50 12.28 -41.96 2.42
CA GLU A 50 13.66 -41.97 1.92
C GLU A 50 14.16 -40.52 1.74
N ALA A 51 15.34 -40.25 2.31
CA ALA A 51 16.00 -38.95 2.38
C ALA A 51 16.90 -38.71 1.15
N PRO A 52 17.26 -37.45 0.84
CA PRO A 52 17.88 -37.06 -0.44
C PRO A 52 19.42 -37.18 -0.42
N PRO A 53 20.09 -37.31 -1.58
CA PRO A 53 21.52 -37.08 -1.66
C PRO A 53 21.86 -35.68 -2.20
N ASN A 54 22.54 -34.94 -1.33
CA ASN A 54 23.72 -34.10 -1.53
C ASN A 54 23.78 -33.01 -2.64
N GLU A 55 23.99 -31.81 -2.11
CA GLU A 55 24.55 -30.59 -2.71
C GLU A 55 25.90 -30.83 -3.42
N PRO A 56 26.26 -29.89 -4.31
CA PRO A 56 27.56 -29.25 -4.12
C PRO A 56 27.43 -27.75 -3.88
N THR A 57 27.91 -27.37 -2.69
CA THR A 57 28.72 -26.19 -2.37
C THR A 57 29.07 -25.28 -3.54
N ILE A 58 28.56 -24.04 -3.50
CA ILE A 58 29.17 -22.90 -4.19
C ILE A 58 29.46 -21.85 -3.13
N GLU A 59 30.75 -21.64 -2.95
CA GLU A 59 31.40 -20.65 -2.10
C GLU A 59 30.88 -19.22 -2.40
N PRO A 60 30.82 -18.33 -1.40
CA PRO A 60 30.48 -16.94 -1.60
C PRO A 60 31.62 -16.24 -2.35
N PRO A 61 31.35 -15.54 -3.48
CA PRO A 61 32.38 -14.69 -4.07
C PRO A 61 32.59 -13.46 -3.18
N ALA A 62 33.87 -13.31 -2.83
CA ALA A 62 34.53 -12.23 -2.13
C ALA A 62 33.91 -10.83 -2.32
N GLU A 63 33.76 -10.15 -1.19
CA GLU A 63 33.61 -8.71 -1.09
C GLU A 63 34.83 -8.01 -1.71
N PRO A 64 34.67 -7.07 -2.66
CA PRO A 64 35.71 -6.11 -2.97
C PRO A 64 35.70 -4.97 -1.96
N PRO A 65 36.88 -4.39 -1.65
CA PRO A 65 37.08 -3.47 -0.54
C PRO A 65 36.31 -2.17 -0.74
N VAL A 66 35.61 -1.75 0.31
CA VAL A 66 35.11 -0.38 0.44
C VAL A 66 36.32 0.51 0.71
N GLU A 67 36.95 0.98 -0.36
CA GLU A 67 37.80 2.17 -0.28
C GLU A 67 36.90 3.42 -0.15
N PRO A 68 37.24 4.33 0.77
CA PRO A 68 36.46 5.54 1.00
C PRO A 68 36.54 6.46 -0.22
N PRO A 69 35.41 6.95 -0.78
CA PRO A 69 35.49 8.04 -1.73
C PRO A 69 36.02 9.28 -1.01
N ALA A 70 37.21 9.70 -1.46
CA ALA A 70 37.90 10.91 -1.07
C ALA A 70 36.95 12.11 -0.98
N GLU A 71 37.05 12.80 0.14
CA GLU A 71 36.51 14.13 0.37
C GLU A 71 36.98 15.07 -0.76
N PRO A 72 36.08 15.73 -1.53
CA PRO A 72 36.48 16.92 -2.24
C PRO A 72 36.66 18.04 -1.21
N MET A 73 37.91 18.50 -1.12
CA MET A 73 38.35 19.64 -0.33
C MET A 73 37.37 20.80 -0.41
N ALA A 74 36.98 21.27 0.77
CA ALA A 74 36.30 22.51 0.99
C ALA A 74 37.18 23.70 0.56
N GLU A 75 36.74 24.43 -0.45
CA GLU A 75 37.03 25.87 -0.56
C GLU A 75 35.76 26.63 -0.15
N PRO A 76 35.87 27.61 0.77
CA PRO A 76 34.72 28.19 1.44
C PRO A 76 33.98 29.19 0.53
N PRO A 77 32.67 29.03 0.26
CA PRO A 77 31.85 30.17 -0.11
C PRO A 77 31.56 30.97 1.16
N ALA A 78 32.03 32.21 1.17
CA ALA A 78 31.88 33.20 2.22
C ALA A 78 30.53 33.11 2.96
N GLU A 79 30.64 32.74 4.24
CA GLU A 79 29.57 32.77 5.23
C GLU A 79 29.14 34.24 5.42
N SER A 80 28.04 34.61 4.77
CA SER A 80 27.34 35.85 5.05
C SER A 80 26.82 35.77 6.47
N MET A 81 27.54 36.44 7.38
CA MET A 81 27.16 36.67 8.76
C MET A 81 25.67 37.00 8.87
N ILE A 82 25.01 36.31 9.81
CA ILE A 82 23.75 36.72 10.39
C ILE A 82 24.03 38.03 11.12
N VAL A 83 23.97 39.12 10.37
CA VAL A 83 23.88 40.47 10.89
C VAL A 83 22.41 40.62 11.23
N GLU A 84 22.13 40.71 12.54
CA GLU A 84 20.91 41.32 13.07
C GLU A 84 20.51 42.48 12.16
N PRO A 85 19.23 42.74 11.87
CA PRO A 85 18.90 44.05 11.33
C PRO A 85 19.13 45.04 12.47
N THR A 86 20.39 45.46 12.63
CA THR A 86 20.72 46.77 13.15
C THR A 86 19.85 47.68 12.30
N VAL A 87 18.79 48.18 12.94
CA VAL A 87 18.01 49.27 12.40
C VAL A 87 19.04 50.39 12.30
N GLU A 88 19.70 50.46 11.15
CA GLU A 88 20.39 51.65 10.72
C GLU A 88 19.31 52.72 10.74
N LYS A 89 19.37 53.47 11.82
CA LYS A 89 18.80 54.77 11.99
C LYS A 89 19.40 55.59 10.85
N GLN A 90 18.80 55.49 9.66
CA GLN A 90 18.93 56.52 8.65
C GLN A 90 18.31 57.76 9.27
N SER A 91 19.17 58.48 10.00
CA SER A 91 19.02 59.88 10.32
C SER A 91 19.10 60.66 9.01
N ASP A 92 18.08 60.52 8.18
CA ASP A 92 17.68 61.60 7.30
C ASP A 92 17.14 62.69 8.23
N THR A 93 18.04 63.56 8.66
CA THR A 93 17.69 64.89 9.14
C THR A 93 17.11 65.64 7.95
N PRO A 94 15.80 65.96 7.89
CA PRO A 94 15.34 66.91 6.91
C PRO A 94 15.74 68.28 7.47
N ASN A 95 16.69 68.93 6.80
CA ASN A 95 17.03 70.34 6.97
C ASN A 95 15.76 71.15 7.28
N SER A 96 15.81 71.90 8.37
CA SER A 96 14.63 72.53 8.97
C SER A 96 14.22 73.85 8.34
N ASP A 97 14.58 74.15 7.09
CA ASP A 97 14.11 75.34 6.36
C ASP A 97 13.28 74.96 5.13
N ALA A 98 12.23 74.17 5.36
CA ALA A 98 11.16 73.92 4.38
C ALA A 98 9.83 74.44 4.93
N ASP A 99 9.11 75.17 4.06
CA ASP A 99 7.79 75.77 4.25
C ASP A 99 6.83 74.81 4.98
N PRO A 100 6.07 75.24 6.01
CA PRO A 100 5.10 74.38 6.73
C PRO A 100 4.16 73.60 5.80
N ALA A 101 3.85 74.14 4.62
CA ALA A 101 3.05 73.45 3.60
C ALA A 101 3.77 72.23 2.99
N ALA A 102 5.09 72.28 2.80
CA ALA A 102 5.89 71.16 2.27
C ALA A 102 6.00 70.01 3.30
N LYS A 103 6.23 70.33 4.58
CA LYS A 103 6.23 69.34 5.67
C LYS A 103 4.86 68.68 5.85
N ALA A 104 3.76 69.40 5.63
CA ALA A 104 2.42 68.83 5.61
C ALA A 104 2.20 67.86 4.43
N LYS A 105 2.71 68.19 3.23
CA LYS A 105 2.69 67.30 2.06
C LYS A 105 3.51 66.03 2.29
N ASP A 106 4.69 66.12 2.89
CA ASP A 106 5.52 64.95 3.22
C ASP A 106 4.85 64.04 4.26
N ARG A 107 4.21 64.62 5.28
CA ARG A 107 3.40 63.85 6.24
C ARG A 107 2.23 63.14 5.55
N MET A 108 1.55 63.80 4.62
CA MET A 108 0.48 63.19 3.82
C MET A 108 1.02 62.09 2.90
N ALA A 109 2.19 62.26 2.28
CA ALA A 109 2.82 61.25 1.44
C ALA A 109 3.24 60.02 2.25
N ARG A 110 3.85 60.21 3.42
CA ARG A 110 4.19 59.13 4.36
C ARG A 110 2.94 58.40 4.85
N PHE A 111 1.86 59.12 5.15
CA PHE A 111 0.59 58.52 5.55
C PHE A 111 -0.05 57.71 4.41
N LYS A 112 -0.04 58.22 3.17
CA LYS A 112 -0.49 57.47 1.99
C LYS A 112 0.36 56.23 1.74
N ALA A 113 1.68 56.32 1.93
CA ALA A 113 2.58 55.17 1.83
C ALA A 113 2.29 54.12 2.92
N LEU A 114 2.02 54.56 4.15
CA LEU A 114 1.62 53.68 5.26
C LEU A 114 0.26 53.01 4.97
N GLN A 115 -0.72 53.76 4.47
CA GLN A 115 -2.02 53.22 4.05
C GLN A 115 -1.87 52.21 2.91
N ALA A 116 -1.03 52.50 1.91
CA ALA A 116 -0.74 51.57 0.82
C ALA A 116 -0.08 50.29 1.36
N ARG A 117 0.90 50.41 2.26
CA ARG A 117 1.55 49.26 2.91
C ARG A 117 0.54 48.43 3.70
N ALA A 118 -0.31 49.05 4.51
CA ALA A 118 -1.38 48.38 5.26
C ALA A 118 -2.39 47.68 4.34
N LYS A 119 -2.73 48.29 3.20
CA LYS A 119 -3.59 47.66 2.19
C LYS A 119 -2.91 46.46 1.54
N THR A 120 -1.63 46.55 1.19
CA THR A 120 -0.89 45.42 0.61
C THR A 120 -0.70 44.28 1.60
N SER A 121 -0.43 44.56 2.88
CA SER A 121 -0.32 43.51 3.90
C SER A 121 -1.66 42.84 4.14
N SER A 122 -2.75 43.60 4.27
CA SER A 122 -4.10 43.04 4.40
C SER A 122 -4.48 42.16 3.20
N GLN A 123 -4.16 42.61 1.97
CA GLN A 123 -4.41 41.81 0.76
C GLN A 123 -3.54 40.55 0.68
N LYS A 124 -2.26 40.62 1.09
CA LYS A 124 -1.38 39.44 1.15
C LYS A 124 -1.88 38.45 2.19
N ASN A 125 -2.19 38.91 3.40
CA ASN A 125 -2.74 38.08 4.47
C ASN A 125 -4.05 37.41 4.05
N LEU A 126 -4.96 38.15 3.39
CA LEU A 126 -6.19 37.57 2.85
C LEU A 126 -5.89 36.51 1.79
N LYS A 127 -5.00 36.81 0.82
CA LYS A 127 -4.61 35.85 -0.22
C LYS A 127 -3.99 34.60 0.38
N GLU A 128 -3.07 34.74 1.33
CA GLU A 128 -2.42 33.62 2.00
C GLU A 128 -3.42 32.79 2.80
N ALA A 129 -4.32 33.41 3.58
CA ALA A 129 -5.39 32.70 4.28
C ALA A 129 -6.33 31.97 3.31
N THR A 130 -6.66 32.58 2.16
CA THR A 130 -7.47 31.90 1.13
C THR A 130 -6.72 30.73 0.49
N LEU A 131 -5.42 30.87 0.21
CA LEU A 131 -4.59 29.80 -0.35
C LEU A 131 -4.38 28.67 0.65
N GLU A 132 -4.20 28.97 1.93
CA GLU A 132 -4.15 27.98 3.01
C GLU A 132 -5.46 27.22 3.11
N SER A 133 -6.60 27.93 3.11
CA SER A 133 -7.92 27.28 3.10
C SER A 133 -8.12 26.38 1.86
N GLN A 134 -7.62 26.79 0.70
CA GLN A 134 -7.64 25.99 -0.52
C GLN A 134 -6.73 24.75 -0.41
N ARG A 135 -5.51 24.89 0.14
CA ARG A 135 -4.59 23.76 0.36
C ARG A 135 -5.17 22.73 1.33
N LEU A 136 -5.83 23.19 2.39
CA LEU A 136 -6.54 22.33 3.34
C LEU A 136 -7.77 21.66 2.71
N ALA A 137 -8.44 22.34 1.77
CA ALA A 137 -9.59 21.80 1.04
C ALA A 137 -9.19 20.84 -0.11
N THR A 138 -7.96 20.91 -0.63
CA THR A 138 -7.50 19.99 -1.67
C THR A 138 -7.12 18.64 -1.10
N ASP A 139 -7.84 17.59 -1.51
CA ASP A 139 -7.47 16.22 -1.16
C ASP A 139 -6.12 15.83 -1.78
N PRO A 140 -5.15 15.32 -0.99
CA PRO A 140 -3.84 14.91 -1.51
C PRO A 140 -3.94 13.78 -2.56
N ASN A 141 -4.96 12.93 -2.45
CA ASN A 141 -5.23 11.86 -3.44
C ASN A 141 -5.60 12.41 -4.82
N GLN A 142 -6.29 13.56 -4.87
CA GLN A 142 -6.66 14.18 -6.15
C GLN A 142 -5.45 14.80 -6.85
N LEU A 143 -4.46 15.31 -6.10
CA LEU A 143 -3.21 15.84 -6.67
C LEU A 143 -2.47 14.78 -7.49
N THR A 144 -2.34 13.56 -6.97
CA THR A 144 -1.68 12.46 -7.72
C THR A 144 -2.39 12.14 -9.04
N ALA A 145 -3.73 12.14 -9.04
CA ALA A 145 -4.52 11.91 -10.24
C ALA A 145 -4.37 13.06 -11.24
N LEU A 146 -4.31 14.32 -10.77
CA LEU A 146 -4.07 15.49 -11.62
C LEU A 146 -2.66 15.46 -12.24
N HIS A 147 -1.62 15.18 -11.45
CA HIS A 147 -0.26 15.02 -11.97
C HIS A 147 -0.17 13.90 -13.02
N ARG A 148 -0.85 12.76 -12.79
CA ARG A 148 -0.92 11.68 -13.78
C ARG A 148 -1.61 12.15 -15.07
N LYS A 149 -2.72 12.89 -14.97
CA LYS A 149 -3.42 13.44 -16.15
C LYS A 149 -2.56 14.46 -16.90
N GLN A 150 -1.86 15.33 -16.17
CA GLN A 150 -0.93 16.30 -16.73
C GLN A 150 0.22 15.60 -17.47
N ALA A 151 0.84 14.58 -16.87
CA ALA A 151 1.91 13.80 -17.50
C ALA A 151 1.43 13.06 -18.77
N ILE A 152 0.21 12.51 -18.75
CA ILE A 152 -0.39 11.90 -19.95
C ILE A 152 -0.65 12.96 -21.02
N ALA A 153 -1.14 14.13 -20.64
CA ALA A 153 -1.41 15.22 -21.58
C ALA A 153 -0.12 15.76 -22.21
N SER A 154 0.91 16.03 -21.42
CA SER A 154 2.21 16.48 -21.93
C SER A 154 2.86 15.44 -22.83
N HIS A 155 2.80 14.15 -22.48
CA HIS A 155 3.27 13.06 -23.33
C HIS A 155 2.51 12.99 -24.66
N LYS A 156 1.19 13.17 -24.64
CA LYS A 156 0.36 13.17 -25.87
C LYS A 156 0.66 14.37 -26.76
N LEU A 157 0.85 15.57 -26.18
CA LEU A 157 1.25 16.76 -26.92
C LEU A 157 2.62 16.56 -27.57
N LEU A 158 3.62 16.13 -26.79
CA LEU A 158 4.97 15.88 -27.31
C LEU A 158 4.96 14.82 -28.42
N LYS A 159 4.16 13.76 -28.27
CA LYS A 159 3.98 12.75 -29.33
C LYS A 159 3.40 13.37 -30.61
N ALA A 160 2.35 14.18 -30.51
CA ALA A 160 1.74 14.86 -31.65
C ALA A 160 2.73 15.82 -32.33
N ASP A 161 3.45 16.64 -31.56
CA ASP A 161 4.45 17.58 -32.10
C ASP A 161 5.58 16.87 -32.86
N VAL A 162 6.00 15.68 -32.40
CA VAL A 162 7.04 14.88 -33.08
C VAL A 162 6.50 14.20 -34.34
N GLU A 163 5.27 13.71 -34.31
CA GLU A 163 4.59 13.13 -35.48
C GLU A 163 4.33 14.19 -36.56
N ASP A 164 3.89 15.39 -36.16
CA ASP A 164 3.68 16.55 -37.06
C ASP A 164 5.00 17.03 -37.69
N ALA A 165 6.12 16.91 -36.96
CA ALA A 165 7.46 17.14 -37.48
C ALA A 165 7.99 15.99 -38.37
N GLY A 166 7.23 14.90 -38.56
CA GLY A 166 7.60 13.75 -39.38
C GLY A 166 8.58 12.77 -38.71
N GLY A 167 8.79 12.87 -37.40
CA GLY A 167 9.66 12.00 -36.62
C GLY A 167 8.94 10.83 -35.94
N ASP A 168 9.70 9.81 -35.55
CA ASP A 168 9.21 8.72 -34.70
C ASP A 168 9.46 9.02 -33.22
N PHE A 169 8.39 9.25 -32.47
CA PHE A 169 8.44 9.57 -31.04
C PHE A 169 9.04 8.45 -30.19
N GLU A 170 8.73 7.18 -30.51
CA GLU A 170 9.22 6.05 -29.72
C GLU A 170 10.72 5.86 -29.91
N ARG A 171 11.21 6.08 -31.14
CA ARG A 171 12.64 6.13 -31.43
C ARG A 171 13.31 7.25 -30.65
N LYS A 172 12.84 8.50 -30.73
CA LYS A 172 13.45 9.63 -30.00
C LYS A 172 13.50 9.37 -28.48
N ARG A 173 12.44 8.81 -27.92
CA ARG A 173 12.39 8.44 -26.49
C ARG A 173 13.38 7.32 -26.14
N ALA A 174 13.54 6.33 -27.02
CA ALA A 174 14.46 5.22 -26.79
C ALA A 174 15.93 5.66 -26.77
N TRP A 175 16.27 6.78 -27.41
CA TRP A 175 17.62 7.35 -27.35
C TRP A 175 17.97 7.90 -25.97
N ASP A 176 16.98 8.37 -25.22
CA ASP A 176 17.18 8.92 -23.88
C ASP A 176 17.24 7.83 -22.80
N TRP A 177 17.01 6.55 -23.15
CA TRP A 177 17.09 5.45 -22.18
C TRP A 177 18.53 5.09 -21.84
N THR A 178 18.85 5.24 -20.57
CA THR A 178 20.10 4.73 -19.99
C THR A 178 20.02 3.22 -19.78
N ILE A 179 21.17 2.55 -19.80
CA ILE A 179 21.28 1.10 -19.58
C ILE A 179 20.65 0.71 -18.23
N ASP A 180 20.96 1.45 -17.16
CA ASP A 180 20.41 1.22 -15.82
C ASP A 180 18.90 1.34 -15.74
N GLU A 181 18.32 2.31 -16.47
CA GLU A 181 16.87 2.50 -16.52
C GLU A 181 16.19 1.35 -17.26
N SER A 182 16.76 0.93 -18.39
CA SER A 182 16.29 -0.24 -19.15
C SER A 182 16.32 -1.51 -18.29
N GLU A 183 17.42 -1.78 -17.59
CA GLU A 183 17.51 -2.95 -16.72
C GLU A 183 16.48 -2.92 -15.58
N LYS A 184 16.30 -1.77 -14.94
CA LYS A 184 15.30 -1.59 -13.86
C LYS A 184 13.89 -1.79 -14.42
N TRP A 185 13.63 -1.30 -15.63
CA TRP A 185 12.37 -1.51 -16.33
C TRP A 185 12.13 -2.98 -16.62
N ASP A 186 13.11 -3.69 -17.17
CA ASP A 186 13.00 -5.11 -17.49
C ASP A 186 12.83 -5.96 -16.23
N LYS A 187 13.57 -5.66 -15.16
CA LYS A 187 13.39 -6.29 -13.84
C LYS A 187 11.96 -6.10 -13.33
N ARG A 188 11.38 -4.90 -13.52
CA ARG A 188 9.99 -4.61 -13.12
C ARG A 188 8.96 -5.35 -13.99
N VAL A 189 9.15 -5.38 -15.31
CA VAL A 189 8.27 -6.09 -16.25
C VAL A 189 8.32 -7.59 -15.99
N LYS A 190 9.52 -8.16 -15.84
CA LYS A 190 9.73 -9.58 -15.48
C LYS A 190 9.06 -9.92 -14.16
N LYS A 191 9.22 -9.10 -13.11
CA LYS A 191 8.55 -9.29 -11.82
C LYS A 191 7.03 -9.25 -11.95
N LYS A 192 6.49 -8.34 -12.77
CA LYS A 192 5.04 -8.24 -13.02
C LYS A 192 4.52 -9.45 -13.81
N GLY A 193 5.26 -9.92 -14.81
CA GLY A 193 4.97 -11.14 -15.57
C GLY A 193 4.93 -12.36 -14.65
N ALA A 194 6.00 -12.56 -13.87
CA ALA A 194 6.07 -13.65 -12.89
C ALA A 194 4.93 -13.58 -11.86
N ALA A 195 4.52 -12.39 -11.41
CA ALA A 195 3.40 -12.25 -10.48
C ALA A 195 2.04 -12.61 -11.12
N ARG A 196 1.86 -12.33 -12.42
CA ARG A 196 0.67 -12.73 -13.18
C ARG A 196 0.61 -14.24 -13.35
N ASP A 197 1.71 -14.84 -13.72
CA ASP A 197 1.78 -16.27 -14.04
C ASP A 197 1.69 -17.12 -12.74
N ASN A 198 2.27 -16.65 -11.63
CA ASN A 198 2.14 -17.25 -10.29
C ASN A 198 0.81 -16.94 -9.57
N ASN A 199 -0.23 -16.52 -10.30
CA ASN A 199 -1.56 -16.29 -9.72
C ASN A 199 -2.37 -17.59 -9.60
N ALA A 200 -2.19 -18.52 -10.54
CA ALA A 200 -2.89 -19.80 -10.52
C ALA A 200 -2.39 -20.69 -9.37
N PHE A 201 -3.31 -21.43 -8.75
CA PHE A 201 -2.95 -22.45 -7.76
C PHE A 201 -2.15 -23.56 -8.45
N GLN A 202 -1.00 -23.91 -7.88
CA GLN A 202 -0.14 -25.00 -8.35
C GLN A 202 -0.03 -26.08 -7.26
N ASP A 203 0.51 -25.71 -6.10
CA ASP A 203 0.73 -26.59 -4.96
C ASP A 203 0.45 -25.86 -3.63
N TYR A 204 0.08 -26.63 -2.60
CA TYR A 204 -0.17 -26.13 -1.25
C TYR A 204 1.08 -25.54 -0.60
N THR A 205 2.28 -26.09 -0.84
CA THR A 205 3.52 -25.55 -0.27
C THR A 205 3.88 -24.18 -0.86
N GLN A 206 3.62 -23.99 -2.15
CA GLN A 206 3.88 -22.72 -2.83
C GLN A 206 2.86 -21.65 -2.39
N GLU A 207 1.59 -22.01 -2.27
CA GLU A 207 0.56 -21.09 -1.81
C GLU A 207 0.77 -20.71 -0.32
N SER A 208 1.17 -21.66 0.54
CA SER A 208 1.50 -21.37 1.94
C SER A 208 2.68 -20.39 2.03
N ASN A 209 3.74 -20.60 1.25
CA ASN A 209 4.87 -19.69 1.16
C ASN A 209 4.47 -18.30 0.67
N LYS A 210 3.55 -18.19 -0.30
CA LYS A 210 3.03 -16.91 -0.79
C LYS A 210 2.21 -16.17 0.28
N ILE A 211 1.41 -16.91 1.04
CA ILE A 211 0.66 -16.38 2.19
C ILE A 211 1.63 -15.89 3.26
N TYR A 212 2.63 -16.70 3.62
CA TYR A 212 3.67 -16.37 4.60
C TYR A 212 4.45 -15.11 4.21
N LYS A 213 4.98 -15.03 2.98
CA LYS A 213 5.67 -13.83 2.47
C LYS A 213 4.79 -12.57 2.51
N ARG A 214 3.49 -12.72 2.25
CA ARG A 214 2.54 -11.60 2.36
C ARG A 214 2.30 -11.19 3.81
N GLN A 215 2.22 -12.16 4.73
CA GLN A 215 2.11 -11.88 6.16
C GLN A 215 3.37 -11.18 6.68
N LEU A 216 4.56 -11.66 6.32
CA LEU A 216 5.83 -11.01 6.65
C LEU A 216 5.89 -9.54 6.23
N ARG A 217 5.41 -9.23 5.02
CA ARG A 217 5.35 -7.84 4.54
C ARG A 217 4.41 -6.94 5.35
N ASN A 218 3.41 -7.52 6.02
CA ASN A 218 2.44 -6.78 6.82
C ASN A 218 2.86 -6.65 8.28
N ILE A 219 3.89 -7.38 8.73
CA ILE A 219 4.42 -7.27 10.09
C ILE A 219 5.28 -6.02 10.18
N ASN A 220 5.02 -5.18 11.18
CA ASN A 220 5.83 -4.02 11.52
C ASN A 220 6.56 -4.30 12.84
N PRO A 221 7.89 -4.59 12.81
CA PRO A 221 8.68 -4.79 14.02
C PRO A 221 8.81 -3.50 14.83
N ASP A 222 8.76 -3.63 16.15
CA ASP A 222 9.02 -2.54 17.11
C ASP A 222 10.49 -2.61 17.54
N MET A 223 11.33 -1.77 16.94
CA MET A 223 12.78 -1.79 17.13
C MET A 223 13.16 -1.34 18.55
N ASP A 224 12.47 -0.34 19.11
CA ASP A 224 12.75 0.17 20.46
C ASP A 224 12.47 -0.89 21.53
N LYS A 225 11.37 -1.63 21.37
CA LYS A 225 11.06 -2.76 22.25
C LYS A 225 12.11 -3.85 22.12
N TYR A 226 12.51 -4.17 20.88
CA TYR A 226 13.55 -5.17 20.63
C TYR A 226 14.87 -4.79 21.30
N GLU A 227 15.31 -3.53 21.21
CA GLU A 227 16.54 -3.05 21.84
C GLU A 227 16.48 -3.13 23.37
N LYS A 228 15.34 -2.79 23.99
CA LYS A 228 15.14 -2.93 25.44
C LYS A 228 15.17 -4.38 25.88
N ASP A 229 14.45 -5.26 25.20
CA ASP A 229 14.42 -6.69 25.50
C ASP A 229 15.81 -7.31 25.28
N LYS A 230 16.54 -6.85 24.26
CA LYS A 230 17.93 -7.22 23.98
C LYS A 230 18.85 -6.80 25.14
N MET A 231 18.83 -5.52 25.55
CA MET A 231 19.67 -5.06 26.66
C MET A 231 19.37 -5.79 27.97
N ALA A 232 18.09 -6.01 28.29
CA ALA A 232 17.69 -6.75 29.49
C ALA A 232 18.17 -8.21 29.46
N ALA A 233 18.17 -8.84 28.28
CA ALA A 233 18.68 -10.20 28.11
C ALA A 233 20.22 -10.25 28.25
N VAL A 234 20.95 -9.25 27.72
CA VAL A 234 22.40 -9.12 27.95
C VAL A 234 22.71 -8.91 29.43
N GLU A 235 22.00 -8.01 30.11
CA GLU A 235 22.19 -7.74 31.54
C GLU A 235 21.94 -9.00 32.39
N LYS A 236 20.89 -9.76 32.06
CA LYS A 236 20.59 -11.03 32.72
C LYS A 236 21.69 -12.07 32.49
N ALA A 237 22.21 -12.19 31.28
CA ALA A 237 23.30 -13.10 30.95
C ALA A 237 24.62 -12.70 31.64
N ALA A 238 24.89 -11.39 31.75
CA ALA A 238 26.01 -10.86 32.51
C ALA A 238 25.88 -11.17 34.00
N ALA A 239 24.69 -10.97 34.57
CA ALA A 239 24.40 -11.25 35.97
C ALA A 239 24.47 -12.75 36.30
N SER A 240 24.11 -13.62 35.37
CA SER A 240 24.24 -15.07 35.53
C SER A 240 25.65 -15.60 35.25
N GLY A 241 26.59 -14.73 34.84
CA GLY A 241 27.95 -15.13 34.47
C GLY A 241 28.04 -15.98 33.21
N GLY A 242 27.03 -15.91 32.33
CA GLY A 242 26.95 -16.69 31.08
C GLY A 242 27.64 -16.02 29.88
N LEU A 243 28.18 -14.82 30.06
CA LEU A 243 28.98 -14.12 29.05
C LEU A 243 30.46 -14.36 29.34
N ASP A 244 31.10 -15.13 28.47
CA ASP A 244 32.53 -15.37 28.53
C ASP A 244 33.24 -14.24 27.77
N ILE A 245 34.19 -13.58 28.42
CA ILE A 245 34.94 -12.47 27.81
C ILE A 245 36.15 -13.07 27.13
N VAL A 246 36.07 -13.23 25.81
CA VAL A 246 37.15 -13.79 24.99
C VAL A 246 37.95 -12.64 24.40
N GLU A 247 39.24 -12.55 24.76
CA GLU A 247 40.20 -11.67 24.09
C GLU A 247 40.55 -12.29 22.72
N THR A 248 40.19 -11.59 21.64
CA THR A 248 40.62 -11.97 20.28
C THR A 248 42.10 -11.64 20.07
N GLU A 249 42.73 -12.25 19.05
CA GLU A 249 44.16 -12.09 18.73
C GLU A 249 44.57 -10.62 18.48
N ASP A 250 43.61 -9.77 18.14
CA ASP A 250 43.78 -8.32 17.93
C ASP A 250 43.62 -7.49 19.22
N GLY A 251 43.39 -8.13 20.37
CA GLY A 251 43.23 -7.47 21.67
C GLY A 251 41.84 -6.86 21.93
N GLU A 252 40.84 -7.19 21.10
CA GLU A 252 39.45 -6.78 21.30
C GLU A 252 38.71 -7.80 22.18
N LEU A 253 38.09 -7.31 23.27
CA LEU A 253 37.32 -8.12 24.23
C LEU A 253 35.90 -8.33 23.68
N ILE A 254 35.60 -9.53 23.19
CA ILE A 254 34.27 -9.89 22.69
C ILE A 254 33.54 -10.71 23.75
N ALA A 255 32.36 -10.26 24.16
CA ALA A 255 31.48 -11.02 25.03
C ALA A 255 30.76 -12.11 24.20
N VAL A 256 31.21 -13.35 24.34
CA VAL A 256 30.65 -14.52 23.65
C VAL A 256 29.69 -15.25 24.60
N ASP A 257 28.43 -15.37 24.19
CA ASP A 257 27.41 -16.14 24.91
C ASP A 257 27.60 -17.64 24.61
N LYS A 258 28.18 -18.37 25.57
CA LYS A 258 28.52 -19.79 25.41
C LYS A 258 27.32 -20.72 25.63
N ASP A 259 26.40 -20.30 26.49
CA ASP A 259 25.25 -21.10 26.91
C ASP A 259 24.00 -20.87 26.03
N GLY A 260 24.08 -19.97 25.04
CA GLY A 260 22.96 -19.62 24.18
C GLY A 260 21.79 -18.99 24.95
N SER A 261 22.11 -18.29 26.04
CA SER A 261 21.16 -17.66 26.94
C SER A 261 20.55 -16.39 26.33
N PHE A 262 21.33 -15.70 25.49
CA PHE A 262 21.00 -14.46 24.82
C PHE A 262 20.64 -14.70 23.35
N TYR A 263 21.49 -15.44 22.62
CA TYR A 263 21.16 -15.96 21.29
C TYR A 263 20.81 -17.44 21.41
N SER A 264 19.52 -17.75 21.38
CA SER A 264 19.03 -19.13 21.52
C SER A 264 19.70 -20.05 20.50
N THR A 265 20.52 -20.97 20.98
CA THR A 265 21.03 -22.11 20.20
C THR A 265 19.98 -23.23 20.16
N ALA A 266 20.20 -24.25 19.34
CA ALA A 266 19.26 -25.38 19.21
C ALA A 266 19.00 -26.11 20.54
N ASP A 267 19.96 -26.08 21.45
CA ASP A 267 19.90 -26.73 22.77
C ASP A 267 19.42 -25.80 23.89
N SER A 268 19.13 -24.52 23.59
CA SER A 268 18.68 -23.54 24.56
C SER A 268 17.19 -23.75 24.92
N THR A 269 16.90 -23.81 26.23
CA THR A 269 15.53 -24.03 26.75
C THR A 269 14.80 -22.74 27.13
N THR A 270 15.44 -21.58 26.92
CA THR A 270 14.94 -20.26 27.34
C THR A 270 13.60 -19.89 26.70
N PHE A 271 13.28 -20.45 25.52
CA PHE A 271 11.99 -20.24 24.86
C PHE A 271 10.78 -20.67 25.72
N ALA A 272 10.94 -21.72 26.53
CA ALA A 272 9.85 -22.28 27.33
C ALA A 272 9.38 -21.35 28.47
N GLN A 273 10.24 -20.41 28.88
CA GLN A 273 9.95 -19.46 29.96
C GLN A 273 9.44 -18.11 29.46
N ASN A 274 9.39 -17.88 28.14
CA ASN A 274 8.94 -16.62 27.57
C ASN A 274 7.41 -16.48 27.70
N LYS A 275 6.98 -15.51 28.50
CA LYS A 275 5.57 -15.11 28.63
C LYS A 275 5.38 -13.77 27.90
N PRO A 276 4.86 -13.78 26.66
CA PRO A 276 4.69 -12.56 25.90
C PRO A 276 3.67 -11.64 26.58
N ASP A 277 3.88 -10.34 26.43
CA ASP A 277 2.92 -9.34 26.89
C ASP A 277 1.56 -9.49 26.21
N LYS A 278 0.49 -9.19 26.96
CA LYS A 278 -0.89 -9.32 26.49
C LYS A 278 -1.15 -8.47 25.24
N ALA A 279 -0.56 -7.27 25.17
CA ALA A 279 -0.67 -6.43 23.98
C ALA A 279 -0.06 -7.08 22.72
N ALA A 280 1.02 -7.85 22.86
CA ALA A 280 1.61 -8.57 21.73
C ALA A 280 0.73 -9.73 21.25
N VAL A 281 0.09 -10.44 22.19
CA VAL A 281 -0.90 -11.48 21.88
C VAL A 281 -2.11 -10.89 21.18
N ASP A 282 -2.62 -9.75 21.64
CA ASP A 282 -3.78 -9.10 21.04
C ASP A 282 -3.50 -8.61 19.62
N ARG A 283 -2.30 -8.07 19.34
CA ARG A 283 -1.86 -7.75 17.96
C ARG A 283 -1.86 -8.99 17.05
N LEU A 284 -1.33 -10.12 17.53
CA LEU A 284 -1.32 -11.37 16.77
C LEU A 284 -2.75 -11.85 16.46
N VAL A 285 -3.65 -11.79 17.44
CA VAL A 285 -5.06 -12.18 17.27
C VAL A 285 -5.76 -11.25 16.27
N GLU A 286 -5.49 -9.94 16.33
CA GLU A 286 -6.02 -8.98 15.37
C GLU A 286 -5.52 -9.27 13.95
N ASP A 287 -4.24 -9.58 13.77
CA ASP A 287 -3.68 -9.94 12.47
C ASP A 287 -4.28 -11.22 11.90
N LEU A 288 -4.53 -12.23 12.74
CA LEU A 288 -5.20 -13.46 12.35
C LEU A 288 -6.64 -13.19 11.90
N ARG A 289 -7.42 -12.43 12.69
CA ARG A 289 -8.80 -12.04 12.33
C ARG A 289 -8.83 -11.24 11.04
N ARG A 290 -7.92 -10.27 10.88
CA ARG A 290 -7.79 -9.47 9.66
C ARG A 290 -7.50 -10.33 8.43
N ALA A 291 -6.67 -11.37 8.57
CA ALA A 291 -6.40 -12.30 7.49
C ALA A 291 -7.65 -13.13 7.11
N GLU A 292 -8.43 -13.57 8.09
CA GLU A 292 -9.69 -14.28 7.86
C GLU A 292 -10.75 -13.39 7.20
N ASP A 293 -10.91 -12.15 7.68
CA ASP A 293 -11.85 -11.19 7.12
C ASP A 293 -11.54 -10.88 5.66
N GLN A 294 -10.26 -10.71 5.32
CA GLN A 294 -9.84 -10.53 3.93
C GLN A 294 -10.17 -11.76 3.06
N ARG A 295 -9.99 -12.97 3.59
CA ARG A 295 -10.33 -14.22 2.90
C ARG A 295 -11.85 -14.30 2.66
N LEU A 296 -12.65 -14.02 3.67
CA LEU A 296 -14.11 -14.04 3.61
C LEU A 296 -14.65 -12.97 2.66
N LYS A 297 -14.12 -11.74 2.72
CA LYS A 297 -14.46 -10.65 1.82
C LYS A 297 -14.22 -11.02 0.36
N LYS A 298 -13.04 -11.54 0.02
CA LYS A 298 -12.73 -12.00 -1.35
C LYS A 298 -13.62 -13.16 -1.80
N ARG A 299 -13.98 -14.07 -0.89
CA ARG A 299 -14.94 -15.14 -1.20
C ARG A 299 -16.33 -14.57 -1.50
N LYS A 300 -16.80 -13.62 -0.70
CA LYS A 300 -18.10 -12.95 -0.88
C LYS A 300 -18.13 -12.16 -2.19
N GLU A 301 -17.08 -11.41 -2.50
CA GLU A 301 -16.95 -10.67 -3.77
C GLU A 301 -17.05 -11.61 -4.98
N ARG A 302 -16.33 -12.75 -4.97
CA ARG A 302 -16.44 -13.75 -6.04
C ARG A 302 -17.84 -14.35 -6.16
N MET A 303 -18.54 -14.56 -5.04
CA MET A 303 -19.92 -15.08 -5.08
C MET A 303 -20.91 -14.04 -5.61
N ALA A 304 -20.74 -12.77 -5.25
CA ALA A 304 -21.59 -11.68 -5.74
C ALA A 304 -21.41 -11.43 -7.24
N GLN A 305 -20.16 -11.49 -7.73
CA GLN A 305 -19.84 -11.29 -9.13
C GLN A 305 -20.37 -12.40 -10.06
N ASN A 306 -20.71 -13.57 -9.50
CA ASN A 306 -21.23 -14.72 -10.25
C ASN A 306 -22.76 -14.66 -10.50
N GLY A 307 -23.45 -13.53 -10.25
CA GLY A 307 -24.90 -13.50 -10.13
C GLY A 307 -25.71 -12.48 -10.94
N ASP A 308 -25.10 -11.51 -11.61
CA ASP A 308 -25.85 -10.28 -11.99
C ASP A 308 -26.01 -10.04 -13.51
N ASP A 309 -25.18 -10.65 -14.36
CA ASP A 309 -25.07 -10.20 -15.77
C ASP A 309 -25.58 -11.17 -16.85
N GLY A 310 -26.23 -12.30 -16.50
CA GLY A 310 -26.62 -13.31 -17.50
C GLY A 310 -27.95 -14.01 -17.25
N ASP A 311 -28.43 -14.70 -18.30
CA ASP A 311 -29.67 -15.48 -18.26
C ASP A 311 -29.65 -16.51 -17.12
N VAL A 312 -30.76 -16.57 -16.37
CA VAL A 312 -30.89 -17.47 -15.22
C VAL A 312 -31.12 -18.89 -15.71
N THR A 313 -30.04 -19.69 -15.73
CA THR A 313 -30.05 -21.11 -16.15
C THR A 313 -30.28 -22.10 -15.00
N TYR A 314 -30.63 -21.63 -13.80
CA TYR A 314 -30.70 -22.45 -12.58
C TYR A 314 -31.96 -22.18 -11.77
N ILE A 315 -32.44 -23.21 -11.07
CA ILE A 315 -33.62 -23.14 -10.17
C ILE A 315 -33.19 -22.97 -8.69
N ASN A 316 -32.08 -23.59 -8.28
CA ASN A 316 -31.57 -23.52 -6.91
C ASN A 316 -30.06 -23.16 -6.88
N GLU A 317 -29.55 -22.78 -5.70
CA GLU A 317 -28.14 -22.36 -5.54
C GLU A 317 -27.14 -23.51 -5.79
N LYS A 318 -27.51 -24.75 -5.46
CA LYS A 318 -26.66 -25.93 -5.75
C LYS A 318 -26.54 -26.18 -7.26
N ASN A 319 -27.64 -26.00 -8.00
CA ASN A 319 -27.73 -26.10 -9.44
C ASN A 319 -26.94 -24.96 -10.10
N LYS A 320 -26.99 -23.75 -9.53
CA LYS A 320 -26.12 -22.63 -9.94
C LYS A 320 -24.64 -23.02 -9.86
N GLN A 321 -24.20 -23.57 -8.73
CA GLN A 321 -22.81 -24.00 -8.55
C GLN A 321 -22.43 -25.16 -9.48
N PHE A 322 -23.37 -26.08 -9.73
CA PHE A 322 -23.18 -27.18 -10.68
C PHE A 322 -23.07 -26.67 -12.12
N ASN A 323 -23.97 -25.80 -12.57
CA ASN A 323 -23.91 -25.16 -13.89
C ASN A 323 -22.64 -24.31 -14.05
N GLN A 324 -22.17 -23.64 -12.99
CA GLN A 324 -20.86 -22.96 -12.99
C GLN A 324 -19.68 -23.94 -13.09
N LYS A 325 -19.79 -25.13 -12.52
CA LYS A 325 -18.78 -26.18 -12.71
C LYS A 325 -18.80 -26.63 -14.18
N LEU A 326 -19.96 -26.97 -14.72
CA LEU A 326 -20.11 -27.36 -16.13
C LEU A 326 -19.59 -26.28 -17.07
N SER A 327 -19.90 -25.02 -16.81
CA SER A 327 -19.47 -23.91 -17.66
C SER A 327 -17.95 -23.79 -17.75
N ARG A 328 -17.23 -24.00 -16.63
CA ARG A 328 -15.75 -23.98 -16.61
C ARG A 328 -15.11 -25.08 -17.46
N PHE A 329 -15.71 -26.27 -17.50
CA PHE A 329 -15.13 -27.42 -18.24
C PHE A 329 -15.61 -27.51 -19.68
N TYR A 330 -16.90 -27.25 -19.93
CA TYR A 330 -17.54 -27.59 -21.21
C TYR A 330 -17.77 -26.37 -22.12
N ASN A 331 -17.84 -25.14 -21.61
CA ASN A 331 -18.11 -23.98 -22.47
C ASN A 331 -17.09 -23.81 -23.60
N LYS A 332 -15.84 -24.23 -23.38
CA LYS A 332 -14.81 -24.22 -24.42
C LYS A 332 -15.18 -25.10 -25.62
N TYR A 333 -15.89 -26.21 -25.39
CA TYR A 333 -16.27 -27.18 -26.41
C TYR A 333 -17.71 -27.02 -26.91
N THR A 334 -18.58 -26.40 -26.11
CA THR A 334 -20.01 -26.20 -26.44
C THR A 334 -20.34 -24.78 -26.88
N ALA A 335 -19.32 -23.97 -27.22
CA ALA A 335 -19.50 -22.58 -27.66
C ALA A 335 -20.38 -22.50 -28.92
N GLU A 336 -20.08 -23.31 -29.93
CA GLU A 336 -20.85 -23.34 -31.19
C GLU A 336 -22.31 -23.76 -30.96
N ILE A 337 -22.52 -24.78 -30.11
CA ILE A 337 -23.87 -25.25 -29.76
C ILE A 337 -24.66 -24.13 -29.07
N ARG A 338 -24.04 -23.44 -28.09
CA ARG A 338 -24.68 -22.31 -27.39
C ARG A 338 -25.03 -21.18 -28.36
N ASP A 339 -24.11 -20.80 -29.23
CA ASP A 339 -24.28 -19.73 -30.20
C ASP A 339 -25.36 -20.09 -31.25
N SER A 340 -25.46 -21.36 -31.67
CA SER A 340 -26.59 -21.85 -32.47
C SER A 340 -27.92 -21.78 -31.72
N PHE A 341 -27.97 -22.06 -30.41
CA PHE A 341 -29.19 -21.86 -29.61
C PHE A 341 -29.58 -20.38 -29.53
N GLU A 342 -28.61 -19.48 -29.32
CA GLU A 342 -28.83 -18.03 -29.28
C GLU A 342 -29.27 -17.47 -30.65
N ARG A 343 -28.80 -18.07 -31.75
CA ARG A 343 -29.22 -17.76 -33.13
C ARG A 343 -30.52 -18.44 -33.59
N GLY A 344 -31.21 -19.19 -32.73
CA GLY A 344 -32.49 -19.81 -33.05
C GLY A 344 -32.39 -21.18 -33.75
N THR A 345 -31.41 -22.00 -33.36
CA THR A 345 -31.21 -23.39 -33.81
C THR A 345 -30.97 -23.57 -35.32
N MET A 346 -30.68 -22.50 -36.06
CA MET A 346 -30.15 -22.62 -37.41
C MET A 346 -28.73 -23.20 -37.34
N ILE A 347 -28.51 -24.26 -38.12
CA ILE A 347 -27.22 -24.93 -38.29
C ILE A 347 -26.32 -24.13 -39.23
#